data_AF-T0YNM1-F1
#
_entry.id   AF-T0YNM1-F1
#
_cell.length_a   1.000
_cell.length_b   1.000
_cell.length_c   1.000
_cell.angle_alpha   90.00
_cell.angle_beta   90.00
_cell.angle_gamma   90.00
#
_symmetry.space_group_name_H-M   'P 1'
#
loop_
_entity.id
_entity.type
_entity.pdbx_description
1 polymer ?
#
loop_
_entity_poly.entity_id
_entity_poly.type
_entity_poly.pdbx_seq_one_letter_code
_entity_poly.pdbx_strand_id
1 'polypeptide(L)'
;ALPTGENYEAALVEISQAQNLADLDSLRVHWLGRQGILTAAFKKLGELPADQRKKEGHVLNAAREALESAIATQKANLEAQDTKRRLARTAIDITLPGRDAGTGSYHPLTLIQHTIEDWFSRLGFTIASGPEVEDDFHNFAALNIGEGHPARAMHDTFYVSEDELLRTHTSPVQIRALREWGPPLRILAPGRVYRRDSDLTHTPMFHQVEG
;
A
#
# COMPACT_ATOMS: atom_id res chain seq x y z
N ALA A 1 65.73 -18.24 -10.83
CA ALA A 1 65.63 -16.77 -10.72
C ALA A 1 64.42 -16.44 -9.83
N LEU A 2 64.53 -15.40 -8.99
CA LEU A 2 63.36 -14.79 -8.35
C LEU A 2 62.43 -14.24 -9.45
N PRO A 3 61.11 -14.14 -9.23
CA PRO A 3 60.23 -13.50 -10.19
C PRO A 3 60.67 -12.05 -10.35
N THR A 4 61.36 -11.77 -11.45
CA THR A 4 61.79 -10.42 -11.86
C THR A 4 60.55 -9.61 -12.25
N GLY A 5 60.70 -8.28 -12.29
CA GLY A 5 59.58 -7.33 -12.50
C GLY A 5 58.64 -7.64 -13.68
N GLU A 6 59.15 -8.24 -14.76
CA GLU A 6 58.34 -8.60 -15.95
C GLU A 6 57.27 -9.67 -15.67
N ASN A 7 57.55 -10.67 -14.82
CA ASN A 7 56.57 -11.72 -14.48
C ASN A 7 55.45 -11.20 -13.58
N TYR A 8 55.72 -10.13 -12.83
CA TYR A 8 54.79 -9.54 -11.89
C TYR A 8 53.77 -8.63 -12.59
N GLU A 9 54.20 -7.83 -13.57
CA GLU A 9 53.28 -7.03 -14.39
C GLU A 9 52.32 -7.90 -15.20
N ALA A 10 52.80 -9.02 -15.76
CA ALA A 10 51.95 -10.00 -16.42
C ALA A 10 50.87 -10.58 -15.49
N ALA A 11 51.22 -10.89 -14.24
CA ALA A 11 50.26 -11.39 -13.24
C ALA A 11 49.14 -10.39 -12.94
N LEU A 12 49.47 -9.09 -12.83
CA LEU A 12 48.48 -8.03 -12.62
C LEU A 12 47.51 -7.92 -13.81
N VAL A 13 48.02 -8.08 -15.03
CA VAL A 13 47.20 -8.12 -16.24
C VAL A 13 46.27 -9.34 -16.23
N GLU A 14 46.78 -10.54 -15.94
CA GLU A 14 45.98 -11.76 -15.85
C GLU A 14 44.85 -11.64 -14.80
N ILE A 15 45.17 -11.10 -13.61
CA ILE A 15 44.17 -10.86 -12.56
C ILE A 15 43.09 -9.89 -13.05
N SER A 16 43.47 -8.80 -13.73
CA SER A 16 42.50 -7.83 -14.27
C SER A 16 41.59 -8.42 -15.35
N GLN A 17 42.04 -9.48 -16.03
CA GLN A 17 41.32 -10.14 -17.12
C GLN A 17 40.49 -11.35 -16.67
N ALA A 18 40.58 -11.76 -15.39
CA ALA A 18 39.80 -12.87 -14.85
C ALA A 18 38.29 -12.63 -15.04
N GLN A 19 37.59 -13.60 -15.64
CA GLN A 19 36.19 -13.42 -16.07
C GLN A 19 35.16 -13.90 -15.05
N ASN A 20 35.57 -14.72 -14.07
CA ASN A 20 34.70 -15.23 -13.03
C ASN A 20 35.48 -15.47 -11.72
N LEU A 21 34.76 -15.70 -10.63
CA LEU A 21 35.36 -15.88 -9.31
C LEU A 21 36.21 -17.17 -9.20
N ALA A 22 35.94 -18.20 -9.99
CA ALA A 22 36.73 -19.43 -10.00
C ALA A 22 38.08 -19.22 -10.71
N ASP A 23 38.11 -18.46 -11.80
CA ASP A 23 39.34 -18.06 -12.49
C ASP A 23 40.21 -17.20 -11.56
N LEU A 24 39.59 -16.25 -10.87
CA LEU A 24 40.28 -15.37 -9.93
C LEU A 24 40.85 -16.14 -8.73
N ASP A 25 40.13 -17.12 -8.19
CA ASP A 25 40.63 -17.97 -7.11
C ASP A 25 41.78 -18.87 -7.58
N SER A 26 41.71 -19.38 -8.81
CA SER A 26 42.80 -20.15 -9.43
C SER A 26 44.08 -19.31 -9.54
N LEU A 27 43.96 -18.05 -9.98
CA LEU A 27 45.08 -17.11 -10.04
C LEU A 27 45.62 -16.75 -8.64
N ARG A 28 44.74 -16.56 -7.66
CA ARG A 28 45.13 -16.32 -6.26
C ARG A 28 45.93 -17.49 -5.70
N VAL A 29 45.49 -18.73 -5.93
CA VAL A 29 46.20 -19.94 -5.48
C VAL A 29 47.54 -20.08 -6.20
N HIS A 30 47.59 -19.81 -7.51
CA HIS A 30 48.80 -19.90 -8.32
C HIS A 30 49.90 -18.91 -7.85
N TRP A 31 49.53 -17.67 -7.56
CA TRP A 31 50.49 -16.63 -7.19
C TRP A 31 50.77 -16.55 -5.67
N LEU A 32 49.72 -16.57 -4.85
CA LEU A 32 49.77 -16.30 -3.40
C LEU A 32 49.55 -17.57 -2.54
N GLY A 33 49.23 -18.72 -3.14
CA GLY A 33 49.00 -19.95 -2.41
C GLY A 33 50.22 -20.47 -1.65
N ARG A 34 50.03 -21.52 -0.84
CA ARG A 34 51.10 -22.13 -0.01
C ARG A 34 52.29 -22.66 -0.82
N GLN A 35 52.04 -23.07 -2.06
CA GLN A 35 53.04 -23.46 -3.06
C GLN A 35 53.10 -22.47 -4.24
N GLY A 36 52.53 -21.28 -4.07
CA GLY A 36 52.45 -20.27 -5.12
C GLY A 36 53.81 -19.67 -5.44
N ILE A 37 53.90 -19.06 -6.63
CA ILE A 37 55.16 -18.49 -7.17
C ILE A 37 55.78 -17.50 -6.20
N LEU A 38 54.97 -16.63 -5.60
CA LEU A 38 55.46 -15.61 -4.67
C LEU A 38 55.91 -16.23 -3.33
N THR A 39 55.15 -17.19 -2.81
CA THR A 39 55.52 -17.93 -1.58
C THR A 39 56.82 -18.72 -1.76
N ALA A 40 57.05 -19.30 -2.94
CA ALA A 40 58.32 -19.96 -3.29
C ALA A 40 59.47 -18.95 -3.41
N ALA A 41 59.23 -17.75 -3.93
CA ALA A 41 60.22 -16.67 -3.99
C ALA A 41 60.63 -16.19 -2.58
N PHE A 42 59.68 -16.03 -1.66
CA PHE A 42 59.96 -15.69 -0.26
C PHE A 42 60.81 -16.75 0.45
N LYS A 43 60.63 -18.04 0.15
CA LYS A 43 61.48 -19.11 0.72
C LYS A 43 62.94 -19.01 0.25
N LYS A 44 63.16 -18.70 -1.03
CA LYS A 44 64.50 -18.51 -1.62
C LYS A 44 65.22 -17.26 -1.10
N LEU A 45 64.47 -16.31 -0.54
CA LEU A 45 65.05 -15.10 0.07
C LEU A 45 65.99 -15.43 1.25
N GLY A 46 65.75 -16.53 1.96
CA GLY A 46 66.60 -16.97 3.10
C GLY A 46 68.03 -17.35 2.70
N GLU A 47 68.29 -17.66 1.42
CA GLU A 47 69.56 -18.14 0.90
C GLU A 47 70.51 -17.00 0.46
N LEU A 48 70.02 -15.76 0.37
CA LEU A 48 70.78 -14.61 -0.14
C LEU A 48 71.68 -13.96 0.92
N PRO A 49 72.69 -13.14 0.58
CA PRO A 49 73.43 -12.29 1.54
C PRO A 49 72.56 -11.16 2.11
N ALA A 50 72.86 -10.68 3.33
CA ALA A 50 72.02 -9.72 4.07
C ALA A 50 71.65 -8.44 3.28
N ASP A 51 72.60 -7.87 2.52
CA ASP A 51 72.36 -6.66 1.72
C ASP A 51 71.43 -6.91 0.52
N GLN A 52 71.50 -8.10 -0.10
CA GLN A 52 70.62 -8.49 -1.21
C GLN A 52 69.24 -8.91 -0.70
N ARG A 53 69.17 -9.58 0.47
CA ARG A 53 67.90 -9.92 1.14
C ARG A 53 67.01 -8.70 1.36
N LYS A 54 67.60 -7.58 1.77
CA LYS A 54 66.83 -6.36 2.09
C LYS A 54 66.21 -5.73 0.85
N LYS A 55 66.94 -5.68 -0.27
CA LYS A 55 66.44 -5.13 -1.54
C LYS A 55 65.37 -6.02 -2.17
N GLU A 56 65.65 -7.31 -2.31
CA GLU A 56 64.73 -8.29 -2.91
C GLU A 56 63.48 -8.50 -2.04
N GLY A 57 63.62 -8.47 -0.71
CA GLY A 57 62.48 -8.57 0.21
C GLY A 57 61.51 -7.38 0.10
N HIS A 58 62.03 -6.17 -0.12
CA HIS A 58 61.20 -4.99 -0.36
C HIS A 58 60.39 -5.14 -1.66
N VAL A 59 61.03 -5.63 -2.74
CA VAL A 59 60.37 -5.88 -4.03
C VAL A 59 59.29 -6.95 -3.90
N LEU A 60 59.56 -8.06 -3.22
CA LEU A 60 58.57 -9.14 -3.03
C LEU A 60 57.39 -8.71 -2.14
N ASN A 61 57.61 -7.88 -1.13
CA ASN A 61 56.52 -7.34 -0.30
C ASN A 61 55.63 -6.39 -1.10
N ALA A 62 56.22 -5.46 -1.87
CA ALA A 62 55.46 -4.58 -2.75
C ALA A 62 54.65 -5.39 -3.79
N ALA A 63 55.24 -6.45 -4.35
CA ALA A 63 54.56 -7.34 -5.27
C ALA A 63 53.40 -8.12 -4.60
N ARG A 64 53.58 -8.57 -3.36
CA ARG A 64 52.49 -9.21 -2.59
C ARG A 64 51.32 -8.26 -2.40
N GLU A 65 51.59 -7.06 -1.90
CA GLU A 65 50.56 -6.06 -1.59
C GLU A 65 49.74 -5.69 -2.83
N ALA A 66 50.40 -5.49 -3.96
CA ALA A 66 49.69 -5.11 -5.17
C ALA A 66 48.99 -6.30 -5.89
N LEU A 67 49.46 -7.54 -5.75
CA LEU A 67 48.68 -8.72 -6.15
C LEU A 67 47.44 -8.91 -5.27
N GLU A 68 47.58 -8.77 -3.95
CA GLU A 68 46.46 -8.84 -3.01
C GLU A 68 45.43 -7.75 -3.30
N SER A 69 45.89 -6.52 -3.56
CA SER A 69 45.05 -5.39 -3.94
C SER A 69 44.35 -5.60 -5.29
N ALA A 70 45.07 -6.10 -6.30
CA ALA A 70 44.49 -6.39 -7.61
C ALA A 70 43.42 -7.50 -7.53
N ILE A 71 43.68 -8.55 -6.75
CA ILE A 71 42.72 -9.65 -6.53
C ILE A 71 41.49 -9.13 -5.78
N ALA A 72 41.67 -8.33 -4.72
CA ALA A 72 40.55 -7.74 -3.98
C ALA A 72 39.70 -6.82 -4.87
N THR A 73 40.35 -5.99 -5.69
CA THR A 73 39.68 -5.09 -6.63
C THR A 73 38.89 -5.86 -7.68
N GLN A 74 39.52 -6.87 -8.31
CA GLN A 74 38.84 -7.66 -9.33
C GLN A 74 37.70 -8.49 -8.73
N LYS A 75 37.87 -9.03 -7.54
CA LYS A 75 36.80 -9.73 -6.82
C LYS A 75 35.59 -8.83 -6.62
N ALA A 76 35.79 -7.62 -6.11
CA ALA A 76 34.73 -6.65 -5.91
C ALA A 76 34.02 -6.28 -7.23
N ASN A 77 34.78 -6.12 -8.33
CA ASN A 77 34.23 -5.87 -9.65
C ASN A 77 33.34 -7.01 -10.14
N LEU A 78 33.81 -8.26 -10.02
CA LEU A 78 33.07 -9.45 -10.44
C LEU A 78 31.79 -9.65 -9.61
N GLU A 79 31.86 -9.46 -8.30
CA GLU A 79 30.69 -9.52 -7.40
C GLU A 79 29.65 -8.43 -7.72
N ALA A 80 30.10 -7.21 -8.01
CA ALA A 80 29.21 -6.12 -8.42
C ALA A 80 28.55 -6.40 -9.78
N GLN A 81 29.29 -6.95 -10.74
CA GLN A 81 28.75 -7.35 -12.04
C GLN A 81 27.73 -8.48 -11.91
N ASP A 82 27.99 -9.50 -11.10
CA ASP A 82 27.05 -10.59 -10.83
C ASP A 82 25.77 -10.06 -10.18
N THR A 83 25.90 -9.19 -9.17
CA THR A 83 24.77 -8.53 -8.52
C THR A 83 23.93 -7.74 -9.53
N LYS A 84 24.57 -6.96 -10.41
CA LYS A 84 23.88 -6.18 -11.45
C LYS A 84 23.14 -7.09 -12.43
N ARG A 85 23.74 -8.20 -12.86
CA ARG A 85 23.09 -9.21 -13.73
C ARG A 85 21.88 -9.84 -13.06
N ARG A 86 22.01 -10.21 -11.77
CA ARG A 86 20.91 -10.78 -10.98
C ARG A 86 19.74 -9.81 -10.86
N LEU A 87 20.01 -8.55 -10.53
CA LEU A 87 18.99 -7.50 -10.43
C LEU A 87 18.30 -7.25 -11.78
N ALA A 88 19.05 -7.18 -12.88
CA ALA A 88 18.48 -7.00 -14.20
C ALA A 88 17.57 -8.16 -14.61
N ARG A 89 17.92 -9.41 -14.25
CA ARG A 89 17.09 -10.60 -14.53
C ARG A 89 15.80 -10.63 -13.72
N THR A 90 15.82 -10.09 -12.50
CA THR A 90 14.65 -10.00 -11.62
C THR A 90 13.91 -8.67 -11.72
N ALA A 91 14.28 -7.81 -12.67
CA ALA A 91 13.59 -6.55 -12.89
C ALA A 91 12.17 -6.86 -13.35
N ILE A 92 11.21 -6.30 -12.62
CA ILE A 92 9.79 -6.37 -12.94
C ILE A 92 9.30 -4.97 -13.30
N ASP A 93 8.26 -4.91 -14.12
CA ASP A 93 7.56 -3.66 -14.38
C ASP A 93 6.68 -3.30 -13.17
N ILE A 94 7.14 -2.32 -12.40
CA ILE A 94 6.46 -1.83 -11.19
C ILE A 94 5.21 -0.99 -11.51
N THR A 95 4.96 -0.68 -12.79
CA THR A 95 3.78 0.08 -13.23
C THR A 95 2.60 -0.83 -13.57
N LEU A 96 2.81 -2.14 -13.63
CA LEU A 96 1.74 -3.10 -13.87
C LEU A 96 0.71 -3.06 -12.74
N PRO A 97 -0.59 -3.18 -13.07
CA PRO A 97 -1.63 -3.26 -12.06
C PRO A 97 -1.40 -4.49 -11.16
N GLY A 98 -1.46 -4.25 -9.85
CA GLY A 98 -1.39 -5.33 -8.86
C GLY A 98 -2.59 -6.27 -8.96
N ARG A 99 -2.48 -7.44 -8.31
CA ARG A 99 -3.63 -8.32 -8.13
C ARG A 99 -4.49 -7.74 -7.01
N ASP A 100 -5.64 -7.19 -7.35
CA ASP A 100 -6.56 -6.53 -6.42
C ASP A 100 -7.90 -7.25 -6.38
N ALA A 101 -8.53 -7.27 -5.20
CA ALA A 101 -9.90 -7.76 -4.99
C ALA A 101 -10.96 -6.70 -5.34
N GLY A 102 -10.51 -5.49 -5.72
CA GLY A 102 -11.36 -4.34 -6.02
C GLY A 102 -11.75 -3.58 -4.75
N THR A 103 -12.35 -2.41 -4.93
CA THR A 103 -12.86 -1.59 -3.83
C THR A 103 -14.39 -1.63 -3.79
N GLY A 104 -14.94 -1.60 -2.57
CA GLY A 104 -16.38 -1.41 -2.36
C GLY A 104 -16.76 0.06 -2.51
N SER A 105 -18.02 0.31 -2.90
CA SER A 105 -18.59 1.65 -3.02
C SER A 105 -19.91 1.73 -2.28
N TYR A 106 -20.18 2.87 -1.66
CA TYR A 106 -21.51 3.17 -1.14
C TYR A 106 -22.51 3.38 -2.28
N HIS A 107 -23.78 3.07 -2.01
CA HIS A 107 -24.85 3.44 -2.91
C HIS A 107 -24.94 4.98 -3.02
N PRO A 108 -25.24 5.56 -4.20
CA PRO A 108 -25.33 7.02 -4.37
C PRO A 108 -26.28 7.71 -3.37
N LEU A 109 -27.40 7.06 -3.02
CA LEU A 109 -28.34 7.58 -2.02
C LEU A 109 -27.70 7.66 -0.62
N THR A 110 -26.90 6.67 -0.24
CA THR A 110 -26.17 6.68 1.04
C THR A 110 -25.13 7.79 1.07
N LEU A 111 -24.42 8.02 -0.04
CA LEU A 111 -23.46 9.13 -0.14
C LEU A 111 -24.15 10.49 0.04
N ILE A 112 -25.29 10.70 -0.62
CA ILE A 112 -26.08 11.93 -0.50
C ILE A 112 -26.61 12.09 0.93
N GLN A 113 -27.18 11.04 1.51
CA GLN A 113 -27.67 11.05 2.89
C GLN A 113 -26.55 11.42 3.88
N HIS A 114 -25.41 10.74 3.84
CA HIS A 114 -24.27 11.05 4.71
C HIS A 114 -23.76 12.49 4.53
N THR A 115 -23.79 13.00 3.29
CA THR A 115 -23.37 14.38 3.00
C THR A 115 -24.31 15.39 3.66
N ILE A 116 -25.62 15.17 3.57
CA ILE A 116 -26.62 16.03 4.22
C ILE A 116 -26.48 15.94 5.75
N GLU A 117 -26.36 14.73 6.30
CA GLU A 117 -26.18 14.50 7.74
C GLU A 117 -24.93 15.21 8.29
N ASP A 118 -23.79 15.13 7.58
CA ASP A 118 -22.54 15.79 7.97
C ASP A 118 -22.69 17.33 8.00
N TRP A 119 -23.34 17.92 6.99
CA TRP A 119 -23.57 19.36 6.95
C TRP A 119 -24.42 19.86 8.12
N PHE A 120 -25.53 19.18 8.41
CA PHE A 120 -26.44 19.59 9.49
C PHE A 120 -25.90 19.29 10.88
N SER A 121 -25.15 18.20 11.04
CA SER A 121 -24.46 17.89 12.31
C SER A 121 -23.49 19.01 12.72
N ARG A 122 -22.79 19.61 11.74
CA ARG A 122 -21.91 20.78 11.98
C ARG A 122 -22.66 22.04 12.41
N LEU A 123 -23.96 22.13 12.12
CA LEU A 123 -24.85 23.22 12.56
C LEU A 123 -25.52 22.93 13.91
N GLY A 124 -25.21 21.78 14.54
CA GLY A 124 -25.74 21.37 15.82
C GLY A 124 -27.11 20.67 15.74
N PHE A 125 -27.47 20.11 14.60
CA PHE A 125 -28.62 19.21 14.48
C PHE A 125 -28.26 17.81 14.96
N THR A 126 -29.20 17.14 15.63
CA THR A 126 -29.06 15.74 16.05
C THR A 126 -29.76 14.84 15.04
N ILE A 127 -29.09 13.79 14.55
CA ILE A 127 -29.74 12.82 13.66
C ILE A 127 -30.71 11.95 14.47
N ALA A 128 -31.97 11.93 14.07
CA ALA A 128 -33.03 11.15 14.69
C ALA A 128 -33.59 10.12 13.69
N SER A 129 -34.02 8.96 14.18
CA SER A 129 -34.64 7.92 13.37
C SER A 129 -35.90 7.39 14.06
N GLY A 130 -36.77 6.78 13.28
CA GLY A 130 -38.00 6.17 13.79
C GLY A 130 -38.50 5.06 12.86
N PRO A 131 -39.58 4.38 13.26
CA PRO A 131 -40.08 3.22 12.53
C PRO A 131 -40.61 3.61 11.14
N GLU A 132 -40.63 2.63 10.24
CA GLU A 132 -41.18 2.78 8.89
C GLU A 132 -42.66 2.43 8.81
N VAL A 133 -43.12 1.54 9.69
CA VAL A 133 -44.54 1.32 9.97
C VAL A 133 -44.94 2.29 11.07
N GLU A 134 -45.90 3.15 10.78
CA GLU A 134 -46.39 4.20 11.68
C GLU A 134 -47.90 4.08 11.88
N ASP A 135 -48.40 4.69 12.95
CA ASP A 135 -49.83 4.83 13.19
C ASP A 135 -50.41 6.08 12.48
N ASP A 136 -51.73 6.11 12.28
CA ASP A 136 -52.41 7.28 11.69
C ASP A 136 -52.14 8.58 12.47
N PHE A 137 -52.00 8.48 13.79
CA PHE A 137 -51.80 9.65 14.63
C PHE A 137 -50.48 10.35 14.31
N HIS A 138 -49.37 9.63 14.29
CA HIS A 138 -48.04 10.22 14.06
C HIS A 138 -47.81 10.57 12.59
N ASN A 139 -48.35 9.78 11.65
CA ASN A 139 -48.20 10.07 10.22
C ASN A 139 -49.16 11.15 9.69
N PHE A 140 -50.30 11.38 10.35
CA PHE A 140 -51.27 12.36 9.84
C PHE A 140 -51.85 13.28 10.92
N ALA A 141 -52.52 12.74 11.94
CA ALA A 141 -53.34 13.56 12.85
C ALA A 141 -52.50 14.63 13.60
N ALA A 142 -51.32 14.26 14.08
CA ALA A 142 -50.39 15.15 14.77
C ALA A 142 -49.81 16.25 13.88
N LEU A 143 -49.89 16.07 12.55
CA LEU A 143 -49.41 17.01 11.53
C LEU A 143 -50.56 17.86 10.96
N ASN A 144 -51.70 17.91 11.66
CA ASN A 144 -52.89 18.67 11.25
C ASN A 144 -53.48 18.21 9.91
N ILE A 145 -53.31 16.94 9.56
CA ILE A 145 -53.91 16.32 8.38
C ILE A 145 -55.16 15.58 8.86
N GLY A 146 -56.38 16.09 8.65
CA GLY A 146 -57.62 15.46 9.12
C GLY A 146 -58.12 14.29 8.27
N GLU A 147 -59.12 13.54 8.76
CA GLU A 147 -59.63 12.29 8.14
C GLU A 147 -60.03 12.41 6.66
N GLY A 148 -60.64 13.54 6.26
CA GLY A 148 -61.07 13.78 4.87
C GLY A 148 -59.95 14.25 3.93
N HIS A 149 -58.70 14.31 4.39
CA HIS A 149 -57.60 14.82 3.59
C HIS A 149 -57.17 13.80 2.51
N PRO A 150 -56.96 14.21 1.24
CA PRO A 150 -56.57 13.30 0.16
C PRO A 150 -55.35 12.43 0.47
N ALA A 151 -54.34 12.99 1.14
CA ALA A 151 -53.14 12.25 1.54
C ALA A 151 -53.39 11.00 2.42
N ARG A 152 -54.53 10.92 3.12
CA ARG A 152 -54.93 9.74 3.90
C ARG A 152 -55.60 8.67 3.05
N ALA A 153 -55.92 8.94 1.79
CA ALA A 153 -56.68 8.02 0.98
C ALA A 153 -55.89 6.73 0.68
N MET A 154 -56.60 5.60 0.64
CA MET A 154 -56.01 4.28 0.37
C MET A 154 -55.33 4.15 -1.02
N HIS A 155 -55.60 5.09 -1.94
CA HIS A 155 -54.93 5.11 -3.24
C HIS A 155 -53.56 5.77 -3.22
N ASP A 156 -53.23 6.55 -2.17
CA ASP A 156 -51.95 7.27 -2.04
C ASP A 156 -51.04 6.65 -0.97
N THR A 157 -51.62 6.01 0.05
CA THR A 157 -50.92 5.47 1.22
C THR A 157 -51.02 3.94 1.32
N PHE A 158 -49.92 3.28 1.68
CA PHE A 158 -49.90 1.84 1.95
C PHE A 158 -50.32 1.53 3.38
N TYR A 159 -51.57 1.13 3.58
CA TYR A 159 -52.08 0.64 4.86
C TYR A 159 -51.72 -0.83 5.08
N VAL A 160 -51.23 -1.15 6.27
CA VAL A 160 -50.91 -2.51 6.73
C VAL A 160 -52.09 -3.09 7.51
N SER A 161 -52.79 -2.26 8.28
CA SER A 161 -54.02 -2.57 9.01
C SER A 161 -54.95 -1.34 9.03
N GLU A 162 -56.02 -1.36 9.82
CA GLU A 162 -56.93 -0.20 9.95
C GLU A 162 -56.22 1.03 10.54
N ASP A 163 -55.27 0.83 11.47
CA ASP A 163 -54.59 1.91 12.21
C ASP A 163 -53.10 2.05 11.86
N GLU A 164 -52.52 1.13 11.09
CA GLU A 164 -51.08 1.11 10.76
C GLU A 164 -50.84 1.24 9.26
N LEU A 165 -49.78 1.97 8.90
CA LEU A 165 -49.40 2.26 7.52
C LEU A 165 -47.88 2.39 7.35
N LEU A 166 -47.39 2.25 6.13
CA LEU A 166 -46.02 2.62 5.80
C LEU A 166 -45.91 4.13 5.69
N ARG A 167 -45.02 4.76 6.46
CA ARG A 167 -44.91 6.22 6.55
C ARG A 167 -44.71 6.88 5.19
N THR A 168 -45.42 7.98 4.94
CA THR A 168 -45.39 8.72 3.66
C THR A 168 -44.34 9.83 3.63
N HIS A 169 -43.79 10.15 4.80
CA HIS A 169 -42.76 11.14 5.09
C HIS A 169 -42.06 10.79 6.42
N THR A 170 -40.98 11.48 6.74
CA THR A 170 -40.19 11.28 7.99
C THR A 170 -40.65 12.16 9.16
N SER A 171 -41.66 13.01 8.95
CA SER A 171 -42.27 13.85 10.00
C SER A 171 -42.73 13.14 11.28
N PRO A 172 -43.15 11.85 11.28
CA PRO A 172 -43.45 11.12 12.52
C PRO A 172 -42.31 11.14 13.53
N VAL A 173 -41.06 11.09 13.05
CA VAL A 173 -39.85 11.20 13.89
C VAL A 173 -39.82 12.54 14.63
N GLN A 174 -40.25 13.62 13.98
CA GLN A 174 -40.29 14.96 14.59
C GLN A 174 -41.35 15.07 15.67
N ILE A 175 -42.54 14.49 15.46
CA ILE A 175 -43.60 14.43 16.47
C ILE A 175 -43.11 13.65 17.70
N ARG A 176 -42.47 12.51 17.49
CA ARG A 176 -41.90 11.67 18.57
C ARG A 176 -40.81 12.43 19.33
N ALA A 177 -39.85 13.01 18.63
CA ALA A 177 -38.76 13.77 19.23
C ALA A 177 -39.25 15.00 20.00
N LEU A 178 -40.23 15.75 19.46
CA LEU A 178 -40.81 16.90 20.15
C LEU A 178 -41.54 16.49 21.42
N ARG A 179 -42.26 15.37 21.41
CA ARG A 179 -42.94 14.83 22.60
C ARG A 179 -41.97 14.32 23.66
N GLU A 180 -40.86 13.72 23.24
CA GLU A 180 -39.89 13.11 24.15
C GLU A 180 -38.90 14.14 24.71
N TRP A 181 -38.34 15.00 23.87
CA TRP A 181 -37.22 15.89 24.22
C TRP A 181 -37.67 17.33 24.51
N GLY A 182 -38.81 17.77 23.96
CA GLY A 182 -39.31 19.14 24.10
C GLY A 182 -38.42 20.19 23.41
N PRO A 183 -38.79 21.48 23.50
CA PRO A 183 -37.98 22.59 22.98
C PRO A 183 -36.84 22.98 23.94
N PRO A 184 -35.70 23.50 23.43
CA PRO A 184 -35.36 23.71 22.03
C PRO A 184 -34.97 22.41 21.30
N LEU A 185 -35.52 22.19 20.10
CA LEU A 185 -35.30 20.99 19.29
C LEU A 185 -34.61 21.34 17.98
N ARG A 186 -33.54 20.61 17.63
CA ARG A 186 -32.86 20.66 16.32
C ARG A 186 -32.51 19.25 15.90
N ILE A 187 -33.33 18.67 15.04
CA ILE A 187 -33.15 17.29 14.60
C ILE A 187 -33.18 17.20 13.08
N LEU A 188 -32.48 16.22 12.55
CA LEU A 188 -32.56 15.83 11.14
C LEU A 188 -33.03 14.37 11.12
N ALA A 189 -34.11 14.09 10.41
CA ALA A 189 -34.76 12.80 10.30
C ALA A 189 -34.61 12.25 8.87
N PRO A 190 -33.49 11.58 8.54
CA PRO A 190 -33.35 10.84 7.29
C PRO A 190 -34.05 9.48 7.37
N GLY A 191 -34.66 9.03 6.28
CA GLY A 191 -35.27 7.71 6.24
C GLY A 191 -35.99 7.34 4.95
N ARG A 192 -36.32 6.05 4.83
CA ARG A 192 -37.17 5.53 3.76
C ARG A 192 -38.62 5.92 3.99
N VAL A 193 -39.32 6.25 2.91
CA VAL A 193 -40.74 6.63 2.90
C VAL A 193 -41.43 5.96 1.71
N TYR A 194 -42.74 5.82 1.81
CA TYR A 194 -43.52 4.97 0.91
C TYR A 194 -44.72 5.72 0.36
N ARG A 195 -44.96 5.61 -0.94
CA ARG A 195 -46.14 6.18 -1.62
C ARG A 195 -46.62 5.22 -2.69
N ARG A 196 -47.92 5.16 -2.90
CA ARG A 196 -48.52 4.24 -3.87
C ARG A 196 -48.45 4.79 -5.31
N ASP A 197 -47.27 5.27 -5.70
CA ASP A 197 -46.97 5.77 -7.03
C ASP A 197 -45.83 4.95 -7.65
N SER A 198 -46.01 4.50 -8.89
CA SER A 198 -44.97 3.77 -9.62
C SER A 198 -45.06 4.07 -11.10
N ASP A 199 -44.11 4.86 -11.60
CA ASP A 199 -43.94 5.17 -13.02
C ASP A 199 -42.45 5.36 -13.35
N LEU A 200 -42.13 5.99 -14.49
CA LEU A 200 -40.73 6.21 -14.89
C LEU A 200 -39.92 7.11 -13.93
N THR A 201 -40.61 7.97 -13.18
CA THR A 201 -40.02 8.97 -12.27
C THR A 201 -40.34 8.71 -10.80
N HIS A 202 -41.33 7.86 -10.51
CA HIS A 202 -41.79 7.55 -9.17
C HIS A 202 -41.48 6.10 -8.80
N THR A 203 -40.93 5.93 -7.61
CA THR A 203 -40.71 4.62 -7.00
C THR A 203 -41.54 4.52 -5.73
N PRO A 204 -42.14 3.36 -5.44
CA PRO A 204 -43.04 3.21 -4.30
C PRO A 204 -42.32 3.32 -2.95
N MET A 205 -40.99 3.22 -2.95
CA MET A 205 -40.11 3.50 -1.82
C MET A 205 -39.00 4.44 -2.28
N PHE A 206 -38.81 5.55 -1.56
CA PHE A 206 -37.71 6.48 -1.78
C PHE A 206 -37.16 6.98 -0.44
N HIS A 207 -36.12 7.82 -0.47
CA HIS A 207 -35.48 8.35 0.73
C HIS A 207 -35.83 9.83 0.85
N GLN A 208 -36.16 10.24 2.07
CA GLN A 208 -36.47 11.62 2.42
C GLN A 208 -35.61 12.03 3.62
N VAL A 209 -35.25 13.31 3.68
CA VAL A 209 -34.56 13.91 4.82
C VAL A 209 -35.33 15.16 5.19
N GLU A 210 -35.82 15.22 6.43
CA GLU A 210 -36.48 16.40 7.00
C GLU A 210 -35.75 16.90 8.24
N GLY A 211 -35.86 18.18 8.58
CA GLY A 211 -35.30 18.75 9.81
C GLY A 211 -35.90 20.10 10.17
#